data_AF-A0A3M1V5N0-F1
#
_entry.id   AF-A0A3M1V5N0-F1
#
_cell.length_a   1.000
_cell.length_b   1.000
_cell.length_c   1.000
_cell.angle_alpha   90.00
_cell.angle_beta   90.00
_cell.angle_gamma   90.00
#
_symmetry.space_group_name_H-M   'P 1'
#
loop_
_entity.id
_entity.type
_entity.pdbx_description
1 polymer ?
#
loop_
_entity_poly.entity_id
_entity_poly.type
_entity_poly.pdbx_seq_one_letter_code
_entity_poly.pdbx_strand_id
1 'polypeptide(L)'
;MKQGLRQGRYVEVDLTRQQLVLWEGGHEQARYPVSTASNGPGQAMGSGCTPLGWHRIRLKIGAGCPSGAVFVGRRPTGEIWSP
;
A
#
# COMPACT_ATOMS: atom_id res chain seq x y z
N MET A 1 0.11 3.15 -20.20
CA MET A 1 -0.65 3.92 -19.19
C MET A 1 -1.94 4.43 -19.82
N LYS A 2 -3.10 4.34 -19.16
CA LYS A 2 -4.30 5.04 -19.66
C LYS A 2 -4.15 6.52 -19.29
N GLN A 3 -4.09 7.41 -20.29
CA GLN A 3 -3.81 8.85 -20.10
C GLN A 3 -4.67 9.51 -19.02
N GLY A 4 -5.92 9.07 -18.83
CA GLY A 4 -6.83 9.62 -17.82
C GLY A 4 -6.41 9.43 -16.36
N LEU A 5 -5.61 8.40 -16.02
CA LEU A 5 -5.22 8.17 -14.62
C LEU A 5 -4.16 9.15 -14.11
N ARG A 6 -3.30 9.66 -15.01
CA ARG A 6 -2.26 10.63 -14.65
C ARG A 6 -2.83 11.98 -14.19
N GLN A 7 -4.04 12.31 -14.65
CA GLN A 7 -4.74 13.54 -14.28
C GLN A 7 -5.59 13.37 -13.00
N GLY A 8 -5.69 12.15 -12.47
CA GLY A 8 -6.47 11.84 -11.27
C GLY A 8 -5.60 11.71 -10.01
N ARG A 9 -6.21 11.24 -8.94
CA ARG A 9 -5.53 10.88 -7.68
C ARG A 9 -5.19 9.40 -7.68
N TYR A 10 -3.92 9.05 -7.49
CA TYR A 10 -3.47 7.67 -7.42
C TYR A 10 -2.24 7.52 -6.53
N VAL A 11 -1.96 6.28 -6.14
CA VAL A 11 -0.75 5.94 -5.40
C VAL A 11 0.15 5.11 -6.31
N GLU A 12 1.41 5.49 -6.37
CA GLU A 12 2.48 4.72 -7.00
C GLU A 12 3.31 4.05 -5.91
N VAL A 13 3.59 2.76 -6.06
CA VAL A 13 4.48 2.02 -5.15
C VAL A 13 5.66 1.50 -5.98
N ASP A 14 6.84 2.02 -5.70
CA ASP A 14 8.10 1.60 -6.31
C ASP A 14 8.78 0.58 -5.38
N LEU A 15 8.79 -0.68 -5.82
CA LEU A 15 9.37 -1.80 -5.08
C LEU A 15 10.90 -1.73 -5.01
N THR A 16 11.56 -1.16 -6.03
CA THR A 16 13.02 -1.05 -6.05
C THR A 16 13.49 0.02 -5.07
N ARG A 17 12.75 1.13 -4.99
CA ARG A 17 13.08 2.25 -4.09
C ARG A 17 12.47 2.09 -2.69
N GLN A 18 11.57 1.12 -2.50
CA GLN A 18 10.77 0.95 -1.28
C GLN A 18 10.06 2.26 -0.88
N GLN A 19 9.38 2.84 -1.86
CA GLN A 19 8.70 4.14 -1.71
C GLN A 19 7.26 4.08 -2.20
N LEU A 20 6.40 4.79 -1.49
CA LEU A 20 5.03 5.08 -1.90
C LEU A 20 4.92 6.58 -2.18
N VAL A 21 4.39 6.94 -3.34
CA VAL A 21 4.12 8.33 -3.75
C VAL A 21 2.63 8.53 -3.97
N LEU A 22 2.06 9.55 -3.34
CA LEU A 22 0.71 10.02 -3.62
C LEU A 22 0.78 11.07 -4.73
N TRP A 23 0.11 10.79 -5.84
CA TRP A 23 -0.06 11.71 -6.97
C TRP A 23 -1.48 12.26 -7.00
N GLU A 24 -1.63 13.53 -7.32
CA GLU A 24 -2.91 14.18 -7.59
C GLU A 24 -2.74 15.24 -8.68
N GLY A 25 -3.51 15.14 -9.77
CA GLY A 25 -3.44 16.10 -10.88
C GLY A 25 -2.06 16.17 -11.54
N GLY A 26 -1.29 15.07 -11.54
CA GLY A 26 0.07 15.03 -12.06
C GLY A 26 1.16 15.56 -11.12
N HIS A 27 0.79 16.03 -9.92
CA HIS A 27 1.72 16.55 -8.91
C HIS A 27 1.90 15.58 -7.75
N GLU A 28 3.14 15.42 -7.28
CA GLU A 28 3.46 14.69 -6.06
C GLU A 28 2.95 15.47 -4.85
N GLN A 29 2.11 14.81 -4.04
CA GLN A 29 1.53 15.39 -2.82
C GLN A 29 2.28 14.94 -1.57
N ALA A 30 2.76 13.70 -1.57
CA ALA A 30 3.48 13.12 -0.44
C ALA A 30 4.28 11.88 -0.86
N ARG A 31 5.32 11.59 -0.09
CA ARG A 31 6.18 10.42 -0.25
C ARG A 31 6.44 9.77 1.10
N TYR A 32 6.35 8.46 1.15
CA TYR A 32 6.56 7.66 2.35
C TYR A 32 7.50 6.50 2.07
N PRO A 33 8.41 6.16 3.00
CA PRO A 33 9.08 4.86 2.96
C PRO A 33 8.06 3.75 3.19
N VAL A 34 8.25 2.62 2.53
CA VAL A 34 7.42 1.43 2.73
C VAL A 34 8.27 0.18 2.85
N SER A 35 7.67 -0.91 3.30
CA SER A 35 8.22 -2.25 3.17
C SER A 35 7.23 -3.09 2.37
N THR A 36 7.66 -3.65 1.25
CA THR A 36 6.87 -4.58 0.45
C THR A 36 7.14 -6.02 0.85
N ALA A 37 6.47 -6.98 0.23
CA ALA A 37 6.71 -8.40 0.51
C ALA A 37 8.19 -8.78 0.39
N SER A 38 8.69 -9.56 1.34
CA SER A 38 10.06 -10.10 1.33
C SER A 38 10.35 -10.97 0.10
N ASN A 39 9.31 -11.63 -0.45
CA ASN A 39 9.41 -12.47 -1.64
C ASN A 39 9.46 -11.66 -2.95
N GLY A 40 9.47 -10.32 -2.87
CA GLY A 40 9.55 -9.44 -4.02
C GLY A 40 8.26 -9.37 -4.86
N PRO A 41 8.35 -8.96 -6.13
CA PRO A 41 7.21 -8.89 -7.04
C PRO A 41 6.75 -10.27 -7.52
N GLY A 42 5.44 -10.46 -7.70
CA GLY A 42 4.88 -11.72 -8.20
C GLY A 42 3.36 -11.77 -8.17
N GLN A 43 2.76 -12.59 -9.03
CA GLN A 43 1.30 -12.64 -9.25
C GLN A 43 0.68 -14.04 -8.99
N ALA A 44 1.51 -15.05 -8.67
CA ALA A 44 1.02 -16.40 -8.43
C ALA A 44 0.22 -16.47 -7.11
N MET A 45 -0.90 -17.21 -7.14
CA MET A 45 -1.71 -17.45 -5.95
C MET A 45 -0.86 -18.10 -4.85
N GLY A 46 -0.96 -17.58 -3.62
CA GLY A 46 -0.21 -18.12 -2.48
C GLY A 46 1.29 -17.79 -2.46
N SER A 47 1.81 -17.01 -3.40
CA SER A 47 3.25 -16.68 -3.47
C SER A 47 3.76 -15.81 -2.31
N GLY A 48 2.87 -15.08 -1.64
CA GLY A 48 3.25 -14.05 -0.68
C GLY A 48 4.00 -12.87 -1.30
N CYS A 49 4.07 -12.76 -2.63
CA CYS A 49 4.68 -11.64 -3.34
C CYS A 49 3.77 -10.41 -3.36
N THR A 50 4.34 -9.25 -3.70
CA THR A 50 3.57 -8.04 -4.00
C THR A 50 3.16 -8.04 -5.48
N PRO A 51 1.85 -8.07 -5.83
CA PRO A 51 1.41 -8.05 -7.21
C PRO A 51 1.67 -6.69 -7.87
N LEU A 52 2.06 -6.72 -9.15
CA LEU A 52 2.31 -5.54 -9.97
C LEU A 52 1.04 -5.08 -10.70
N GLY A 53 1.06 -3.84 -11.20
CA GLY A 53 0.00 -3.28 -12.04
C GLY A 53 -1.05 -2.49 -11.25
N TRP A 54 -2.14 -2.15 -11.92
CA TRP A 54 -3.17 -1.27 -11.36
C TRP A 54 -4.08 -2.02 -10.40
N HIS A 55 -4.17 -1.48 -9.19
CA HIS A 55 -5.07 -1.93 -8.15
C HIS A 55 -6.04 -0.81 -7.79
N ARG A 56 -7.17 -1.17 -7.19
CA ARG A 56 -8.12 -0.20 -6.61
C ARG A 56 -8.21 -0.43 -5.11
N ILE A 57 -8.28 0.67 -4.35
CA ILE A 57 -8.57 0.60 -2.92
C ILE A 57 -10.00 0.09 -2.76
N ARG A 58 -10.15 -1.09 -2.18
CA ARG A 58 -11.47 -1.71 -1.97
C ARG A 58 -12.05 -1.42 -0.58
N LEU A 59 -11.19 -1.34 0.44
CA LEU A 59 -11.53 -1.16 1.84
C LEU A 59 -10.39 -0.41 2.57
N LYS A 60 -10.76 0.33 3.62
CA LYS A 60 -9.85 0.91 4.63
C LYS A 60 -10.31 0.41 6.00
N ILE A 61 -9.39 -0.13 6.80
CA ILE A 61 -9.66 -0.65 8.14
C ILE A 61 -8.79 0.07 9.18
N GLY A 62 -9.19 0.05 10.45
CA GLY A 62 -8.42 0.62 11.56
C GLY A 62 -8.86 2.01 12.04
N ALA A 63 -9.95 2.57 11.49
CA ALA A 63 -10.53 3.80 12.04
C ALA A 63 -10.95 3.58 13.50
N GLY A 64 -10.49 4.45 14.40
CA GLY A 64 -10.75 4.36 15.84
C GLY A 64 -9.86 3.37 16.61
N CYS A 65 -8.97 2.61 15.94
CA CYS A 65 -8.00 1.76 16.63
C CYS A 65 -6.82 2.59 17.17
N PRO A 66 -6.16 2.14 18.26
CA PRO A 66 -4.97 2.81 18.77
C PRO A 66 -3.81 2.74 17.78
N SER A 67 -2.87 3.69 17.88
CA SER A 67 -1.61 3.62 17.14
C SER A 67 -0.84 2.35 17.53
N GLY A 68 -0.18 1.71 16.56
CA GLY A 68 0.50 0.43 16.77
C GLY A 68 -0.42 -0.79 16.80
N ALA A 69 -1.73 -0.66 16.61
CA ALA A 69 -2.64 -1.81 16.56
C ALA A 69 -2.25 -2.82 15.47
N VAL A 70 -2.14 -4.10 15.83
CA VAL A 70 -1.82 -5.20 14.92
C VAL A 70 -3.10 -5.84 14.36
N PHE A 71 -3.08 -6.23 13.09
CA PHE A 71 -4.20 -6.83 12.38
C PHE A 71 -3.80 -8.15 11.71
N VAL A 72 -4.65 -9.18 11.82
CA VAL A 72 -4.54 -10.43 11.08
C VAL A 72 -5.85 -10.70 10.36
N GLY A 73 -5.81 -11.05 9.08
CA GLY A 73 -7.03 -11.31 8.31
C GLY A 73 -8.01 -10.13 8.25
N ARG A 74 -7.52 -8.88 8.41
CA ARG A 74 -8.30 -7.63 8.51
C ARG A 74 -9.06 -7.44 9.83
N ARG A 75 -8.74 -8.19 10.89
CA ARG A 75 -9.31 -8.06 12.24
C ARG A 75 -8.23 -7.62 13.23
N PRO A 76 -8.54 -6.69 14.16
CA PRO A 76 -7.58 -6.31 15.20
C PRO A 76 -7.28 -7.53 16.08
N THR A 77 -6.03 -7.71 16.46
CA THR A 77 -5.60 -8.82 17.34
C THR A 77 -5.69 -8.44 18.82
N GLY A 78 -5.71 -7.15 19.15
CA GLY A 78 -5.59 -6.61 20.50
C GLY A 78 -4.14 -6.28 20.90
N GLU A 79 -3.16 -6.71 20.11
CA GLU A 79 -1.75 -6.34 20.29
C GLU A 79 -1.49 -4.89 19.87
N ILE A 80 -0.65 -4.20 20.64
CA ILE A 80 -0.14 -2.85 20.37
C ILE A 80 1.38 -2.96 20.22
N TRP A 81 1.87 -2.74 19.01
CA TRP A 81 3.31 -2.73 18.73
C TRP A 81 3.99 -1.51 19.37
N SER A 82 5.15 -1.74 19.97
CA SER A 82 6.09 -0.72 20.44
C SER A 82 7.49 -0.99 19.85
N PRO A 83 8.26 0.06 19.53
CA PRO A 83 9.64 -0.06 19.02
C PRO A 83 10.60 -0.80 19.95
#